data_AF-A0A7V9D381-F1
#
_entry.id   AF-A0A7V9D381-F1
#
_cell.length_a   1.000
_cell.length_b   1.000
_cell.length_c   1.000
_cell.angle_alpha   90.00
_cell.angle_beta   90.00
_cell.angle_gamma   90.00
#
_symmetry.space_group_name_H-M   'P 1'
#
loop_
_entity.id
_entity.type
_entity.pdbx_description
1 polymer ?
#
loop_
_entity_poly.entity_id
_entity_poly.type
_entity_poly.pdbx_seq_one_letter_code
_entity_poly.pdbx_strand_id
1 'polypeptide(L)'
;PMDRALWKVANYREFLAARRELLAQAANQFLSSLLHGELPEKEQPKDAIARVVDVVQAVAVEDEEEQILDCIEWVAKQGLPEPELMYELVDEATGDQLAVFDIAWPRGLQIGYSQPAAVLIGELQETEEVANAAGFRFFRSVDDLKAYVVEEILVSEGVA
;
A
#
# COMPACT_ATOMS: atom_id res chain seq x y z
N PRO A 1 -6.76 32.88 -0.27
CA PRO A 1 -7.20 34.16 0.34
C PRO A 1 -8.73 34.22 0.42
N MET A 2 -9.31 34.40 1.60
CA MET A 2 -10.78 34.44 1.78
C MET A 2 -11.43 35.76 1.32
N ASP A 3 -10.62 36.75 0.93
CA ASP A 3 -11.11 37.95 0.28
C ASP A 3 -11.49 37.69 -1.18
N ARG A 4 -12.79 37.80 -1.46
CA ARG A 4 -13.40 37.58 -2.78
C ARG A 4 -13.05 38.69 -3.78
N ALA A 5 -12.63 39.87 -3.33
CA ALA A 5 -12.18 40.95 -4.22
C ALA A 5 -10.89 40.58 -4.97
N LEU A 6 -10.06 39.70 -4.40
CA LEU A 6 -8.82 39.21 -4.97
C LEU A 6 -9.04 38.13 -6.04
N TRP A 7 -10.24 37.57 -6.18
CA TRP A 7 -10.51 36.47 -7.11
C TRP A 7 -10.81 36.93 -8.55
N LYS A 8 -10.72 38.24 -8.80
CA LYS A 8 -10.86 38.82 -10.14
C LYS A 8 -9.54 38.73 -10.89
N VAL A 9 -9.60 38.44 -12.19
CA VAL A 9 -8.41 38.34 -13.08
C VAL A 9 -7.55 39.61 -13.04
N ALA A 10 -8.16 40.78 -12.90
CA ALA A 10 -7.47 42.07 -12.76
C ALA A 10 -6.57 42.15 -11.50
N ASN A 11 -6.90 41.41 -10.45
CA ASN A 11 -6.21 41.44 -9.16
C ASN A 11 -5.34 40.18 -8.94
N TYR A 12 -5.00 39.46 -10.02
CA TYR A 12 -4.29 38.18 -9.94
C TYR A 12 -2.92 38.29 -9.25
N ARG A 13 -2.19 39.40 -9.44
CA ARG A 13 -0.91 39.63 -8.74
C ARG A 13 -1.08 39.77 -7.23
N GLU A 14 -2.14 40.45 -6.79
CA GLU A 14 -2.48 40.63 -5.38
C GLU A 14 -2.96 39.31 -4.76
N PHE A 15 -3.71 38.51 -5.52
CA PHE A 15 -4.07 37.14 -5.15
C PHE A 15 -2.86 36.24 -4.92
N LEU A 16 -1.88 36.27 -5.83
CA LEU A 16 -0.64 35.49 -5.68
C LEU A 16 0.16 35.94 -4.46
N ALA A 17 0.26 37.25 -4.21
CA ALA A 17 0.92 37.79 -3.03
C ALA A 17 0.22 37.32 -1.74
N ALA A 18 -1.10 37.45 -1.67
CA ALA A 18 -1.90 37.02 -0.52
C ALA A 18 -1.86 35.48 -0.32
N ARG A 19 -1.81 34.70 -1.40
CA ARG A 19 -1.65 33.25 -1.33
C ARG A 19 -0.28 32.86 -0.80
N ARG A 20 0.78 33.52 -1.28
CA ARG A 20 2.15 33.28 -0.82
C ARG A 20 2.30 33.59 0.67
N GLU A 21 1.68 34.67 1.14
CA GLU A 21 1.68 35.05 2.56
C GLU A 21 1.00 33.98 3.41
N LEU A 22 -0.19 33.50 3.01
CA LEU A 22 -0.89 32.43 3.73
C LEU A 22 -0.09 31.13 3.78
N LEU A 23 0.58 30.77 2.69
CA LEU A 23 1.43 29.57 2.65
C LEU A 23 2.66 29.73 3.56
N ALA A 24 3.29 30.90 3.57
CA ALA A 24 4.41 31.19 4.44
C ALA A 24 3.99 31.14 5.92
N GLN A 25 2.83 31.68 6.27
CA GLN A 25 2.29 31.61 7.63
C GLN A 25 2.00 30.17 8.07
N ALA A 26 1.35 29.37 7.23
CA ALA A 26 1.08 27.97 7.54
C ALA A 26 2.38 27.15 7.69
N ALA A 27 3.37 27.38 6.82
CA ALA A 27 4.68 26.74 6.92
C ALA A 27 5.42 27.13 8.20
N ASN A 28 5.40 28.42 8.56
CA ASN A 28 6.02 28.89 9.80
C ASN A 28 5.33 28.35 11.05
N GLN A 29 3.99 28.24 11.04
CA GLN A 29 3.24 27.61 12.12
C GLN A 29 3.60 26.13 12.28
N PHE A 30 3.70 25.38 11.17
CA PHE A 30 4.11 23.98 11.19
C PHE A 30 5.56 23.79 11.67
N LEU A 31 6.50 24.60 11.19
CA LEU A 31 7.89 24.57 11.67
C LEU A 31 7.99 24.94 13.15
N SER A 32 7.15 25.87 13.61
CA SER A 32 7.07 26.23 15.04
C SER A 32 6.48 25.10 15.87
N SER A 33 5.45 24.38 15.38
CA SER A 33 4.88 23.23 16.10
C SER A 33 5.89 22.09 16.23
N LEU A 34 6.71 21.85 15.20
CA LEU A 34 7.82 20.90 15.25
C LEU A 34 8.90 21.32 16.28
N LEU A 35 9.23 22.61 16.33
CA LEU A 35 10.24 23.14 17.27
C LEU A 35 9.80 23.03 18.73
N HIS A 36 8.51 23.26 19.02
CA HIS A 36 7.98 23.22 20.38
C HIS A 36 7.49 21.82 20.80
N GLY A 37 7.56 20.83 19.89
CA GLY A 37 7.07 19.46 20.15
C GLY A 37 5.55 19.37 20.28
N GLU A 38 4.82 20.42 19.92
CA GLU A 38 3.36 20.47 19.92
C GLU A 38 2.85 19.86 18.61
N LEU A 39 2.97 18.54 18.47
CA LEU A 39 2.11 17.84 17.53
C LEU A 39 0.70 17.85 18.12
N PRO A 40 -0.31 18.46 17.47
CA PRO A 40 -1.68 18.17 17.85
C PRO A 40 -1.84 16.67 17.70
N GLU A 41 -2.28 16.02 18.78
CA GLU A 41 -2.69 14.62 18.76
C GLU A 41 -3.69 14.50 17.61
N LYS A 42 -3.24 13.97 16.47
CA LYS A 42 -4.19 13.34 15.54
C LYS A 42 -4.80 12.25 16.40
N GLU A 43 -6.10 12.33 16.64
CA GLU A 43 -6.86 11.18 17.08
C GLU A 43 -6.57 10.08 16.05
N GLN A 44 -5.61 9.22 16.38
CA GLN A 44 -5.50 7.95 15.72
C GLN A 44 -6.85 7.26 15.97
N PRO A 45 -7.49 6.66 14.95
CA PRO A 45 -8.59 5.76 15.24
C PRO A 45 -8.13 4.80 16.34
N LYS A 46 -8.90 4.73 17.43
CA LYS A 46 -8.59 3.94 18.63
C LYS A 46 -8.81 2.44 18.37
N ASP A 47 -8.23 1.95 17.30
CA ASP A 47 -8.06 0.52 17.02
C ASP A 47 -6.57 0.22 16.86
N ALA A 48 -5.74 0.84 17.71
CA ALA A 48 -4.47 0.22 18.06
C ALA A 48 -4.82 -1.01 18.91
N ILE A 49 -5.06 -2.13 18.24
CA ILE A 49 -5.13 -3.45 18.85
C ILE A 49 -3.78 -3.62 19.56
N ALA A 50 -3.75 -3.36 20.87
CA ALA A 50 -2.65 -3.75 21.73
C ALA A 50 -2.65 -5.29 21.75
N ARG A 51 -2.08 -5.90 20.71
CA ARG A 51 -1.86 -7.33 20.64
C ARG A 51 -0.77 -7.62 21.65
N VAL A 52 -1.15 -8.21 22.77
CA VAL A 52 -0.22 -8.97 23.60
C VAL A 52 0.24 -10.11 22.70
N VAL A 53 1.39 -9.92 22.03
CA VAL A 53 1.93 -10.91 21.09
C VAL A 53 2.29 -12.13 21.92
N ASP A 54 1.49 -13.18 21.81
CA ASP A 54 1.82 -14.49 22.37
C ASP A 54 3.09 -15.00 21.69
N VAL A 55 3.98 -15.67 22.42
CA VAL A 55 5.27 -16.16 21.88
C VAL A 55 5.05 -17.06 20.66
N VAL A 56 3.91 -17.76 20.60
CA VAL A 56 3.50 -18.57 19.44
C VAL A 56 3.19 -17.72 18.21
N GLN A 57 2.59 -16.53 18.38
CA GLN A 57 2.35 -15.59 17.28
C GLN A 57 3.65 -14.93 16.80
N ALA A 58 4.58 -14.61 17.70
CA ALA A 58 5.88 -14.05 17.32
C ALA A 58 6.69 -15.01 16.42
N VAL A 59 6.69 -16.30 16.75
CA VAL A 59 7.39 -17.33 15.94
C VAL A 59 6.72 -17.54 14.59
N ALA A 60 5.38 -17.50 14.53
CA ALA A 60 4.65 -17.60 13.26
C ALA A 60 4.97 -16.42 12.33
N VAL A 61 5.05 -15.20 12.88
CA VAL A 61 5.40 -13.99 12.10
C VAL A 61 6.86 -14.04 11.59
N GLU A 62 7.82 -14.52 12.40
CA GLU A 62 9.20 -14.70 11.92
C GLU A 62 9.30 -15.71 10.76
N ASP A 63 8.54 -16.80 10.80
CA ASP A 63 8.48 -17.80 9.72
C ASP A 63 7.81 -17.22 8.46
N GLU A 64 6.77 -16.41 8.62
CA GLU A 64 6.11 -15.68 7.52
C GLU A 64 7.07 -14.70 6.83
N GLU A 65 7.80 -13.89 7.60
CA GLU A 65 8.78 -12.94 7.06
C GLU A 65 9.90 -13.64 6.26
N GLU A 66 10.42 -14.77 6.76
CA GLU A 66 11.44 -15.56 6.06
C GLU A 66 10.89 -16.10 4.73
N GLN A 67 9.67 -16.66 4.73
CA GLN A 67 9.00 -17.16 3.53
C GLN A 67 8.78 -16.05 2.48
N ILE A 68 8.39 -14.85 2.91
CA ILE A 68 8.20 -13.70 2.03
C ILE A 68 9.52 -13.27 1.40
N LEU A 69 10.60 -13.17 2.19
CA LEU A 69 11.92 -12.78 1.68
C LEU A 69 12.46 -13.80 0.67
N ASP A 70 12.33 -15.09 0.97
CA ASP A 70 12.69 -16.18 0.05
C ASP A 70 11.86 -16.14 -1.23
N CYS A 71 10.59 -15.78 -1.14
CA CYS A 71 9.73 -15.57 -2.30
C CYS A 71 10.25 -14.43 -3.18
N ILE A 72 10.55 -13.27 -2.59
CA ILE A 72 11.03 -12.09 -3.31
C ILE A 72 12.33 -12.41 -4.03
N GLU A 73 13.29 -13.02 -3.34
CA GLU A 73 14.58 -13.39 -3.94
C GLU A 73 14.39 -14.39 -5.10
N TRP A 74 13.48 -15.35 -4.95
CA TRP A 74 13.17 -16.31 -6.01
C TRP A 74 12.52 -15.65 -7.22
N VAL A 75 11.52 -14.78 -7.03
CA VAL A 75 10.84 -14.05 -8.11
C VAL A 75 11.84 -13.17 -8.87
N ALA A 76 12.71 -12.46 -8.15
CA ALA A 76 13.77 -11.66 -8.75
C ALA A 76 14.76 -12.51 -9.59
N LYS A 77 15.10 -13.72 -9.15
CA LYS A 77 15.93 -14.67 -9.91
C LYS A 77 15.27 -15.13 -11.22
N GLN A 78 13.94 -15.11 -11.31
CA GLN A 78 13.20 -15.39 -12.56
C GLN A 78 13.09 -14.17 -13.48
N GLY A 79 13.65 -13.01 -13.09
CA GLY A 79 13.55 -11.77 -13.88
C GLY A 79 12.19 -11.08 -13.81
N LEU A 80 11.33 -11.49 -12.87
CA LEU A 80 10.01 -10.94 -12.65
C LEU A 80 10.08 -9.70 -11.72
N PRO A 81 9.08 -8.79 -11.77
CA PRO A 81 9.05 -7.60 -10.93
C PRO A 81 8.97 -7.96 -9.45
N GLU A 82 9.60 -7.15 -8.61
CA GLU A 82 9.47 -7.25 -7.16
C GLU A 82 8.01 -6.95 -6.73
N PRO A 83 7.50 -7.65 -5.69
CA PRO A 83 6.19 -7.36 -5.15
C PRO A 83 6.18 -6.09 -4.29
N GLU A 84 4.98 -5.56 -4.06
CA GLU A 84 4.69 -4.59 -3.02
C GLU A 84 4.41 -5.34 -1.70
N LEU A 85 5.16 -5.02 -0.65
CA LEU A 85 4.99 -5.58 0.70
C LEU A 85 3.85 -4.88 1.45
N MET A 86 3.13 -5.62 2.30
CA MET A 86 2.04 -5.09 3.13
C MET A 86 1.06 -4.23 2.32
N TYR A 87 0.66 -4.76 1.16
CA TYR A 87 -0.14 -4.02 0.20
C TYR A 87 -1.55 -3.78 0.76
N GLU A 88 -1.90 -2.51 0.91
CA GLU A 88 -3.22 -2.09 1.37
C GLU A 88 -4.18 -2.03 0.18
N LEU A 89 -5.17 -2.93 0.17
CA LEU A 89 -6.28 -2.83 -0.75
C LEU A 89 -7.30 -1.84 -0.19
N VAL A 90 -7.58 -0.78 -0.94
CA VAL A 90 -8.51 0.29 -0.58
C VAL A 90 -9.69 0.36 -1.55
N ASP A 91 -10.85 0.74 -1.05
CA ASP A 91 -12.00 1.11 -1.87
C ASP A 91 -11.72 2.45 -2.55
N GLU A 92 -11.70 2.50 -3.88
CA GLU A 92 -11.39 3.73 -4.62
C GLU A 92 -12.46 4.84 -4.45
N ALA A 93 -13.70 4.48 -4.10
CA ALA A 93 -14.79 5.43 -3.95
C ALA A 93 -14.85 6.05 -2.56
N THR A 94 -14.61 5.28 -1.50
CA THR A 94 -14.66 5.77 -0.10
C THR A 94 -13.28 6.08 0.47
N GLY A 95 -12.23 5.44 -0.04
CA GLY A 95 -10.88 5.46 0.52
C GLY A 95 -10.71 4.55 1.73
N ASP A 96 -11.69 3.69 2.03
CA ASP A 96 -11.63 2.78 3.17
C ASP A 96 -10.72 1.58 2.85
N GLN A 97 -9.94 1.14 3.85
CA GLN A 97 -9.14 -0.07 3.74
C GLN A 97 -10.04 -1.31 3.79
N LEU A 98 -9.94 -2.14 2.76
CA LEU A 98 -10.70 -3.38 2.63
C LEU A 98 -9.92 -4.59 3.15
N ALA A 99 -8.61 -4.65 2.85
CA ALA A 99 -7.73 -5.76 3.25
C ALA A 99 -6.26 -5.33 3.19
N VAL A 100 -5.40 -6.13 3.83
CA VAL A 100 -3.93 -6.02 3.72
C VAL A 100 -3.41 -7.37 3.21
N PHE A 101 -2.55 -7.33 2.20
CA PHE A 101 -1.89 -8.51 1.65
C PHE A 101 -0.41 -8.51 2.03
N ASP A 102 0.16 -9.67 2.32
CA ASP A 102 1.57 -9.78 2.68
C ASP A 102 2.48 -9.29 1.56
N ILE A 103 2.20 -9.79 0.35
CA ILE A 103 2.83 -9.36 -0.88
C ILE A 103 1.83 -9.30 -2.02
N ALA A 104 1.96 -8.30 -2.89
CA ALA A 104 1.10 -8.14 -4.05
C ALA A 104 1.87 -7.67 -5.29
N TRP A 105 1.35 -8.07 -6.45
CA TRP A 105 1.66 -7.51 -7.76
C TRP A 105 0.38 -6.89 -8.32
N PRO A 106 0.07 -5.63 -7.99
CA PRO A 106 -1.18 -4.97 -8.41
C PRO A 106 -1.30 -4.84 -9.94
N ARG A 107 -0.17 -4.90 -10.65
CA ARG A 107 -0.10 -4.86 -12.12
C ARG A 107 0.14 -6.25 -12.74
N GLY A 108 0.11 -7.29 -11.92
CA GLY A 108 0.47 -8.65 -12.28
C GLY A 108 1.99 -8.88 -12.36
N LEU A 109 2.38 -10.16 -12.39
CA LEU A 109 3.77 -10.61 -12.54
C LEU A 109 4.34 -10.27 -13.92
N GLN A 110 3.53 -10.33 -14.97
CA GLN A 110 3.84 -9.80 -16.29
C GLN A 110 2.93 -8.60 -16.56
N ILE A 111 3.50 -7.40 -16.46
CA ILE A 111 2.75 -6.15 -16.56
C ILE A 111 1.95 -6.11 -17.87
N GLY A 112 0.62 -6.10 -17.76
CA GLY A 112 -0.30 -6.06 -18.89
C GLY A 112 -0.62 -7.41 -19.57
N TYR A 113 0.01 -8.51 -19.13
CA TYR A 113 -0.22 -9.86 -19.67
C TYR A 113 -0.77 -10.85 -18.63
N SER A 114 -0.46 -10.64 -17.35
CA SER A 114 -1.03 -11.41 -16.24
C SER A 114 -1.99 -10.55 -15.42
N GLN A 115 -3.01 -11.18 -14.83
CA GLN A 115 -3.86 -10.53 -13.83
C GLN A 115 -3.07 -10.15 -12.56
N PRO A 116 -3.57 -9.21 -11.74
CA PRO A 116 -2.98 -8.89 -10.44
C PRO A 116 -2.86 -10.16 -9.59
N ALA A 117 -1.77 -10.28 -8.85
CA ALA A 117 -1.50 -11.45 -8.00
C ALA A 117 -1.21 -11.01 -6.57
N ALA A 118 -1.56 -11.81 -5.58
CA ALA A 118 -1.27 -11.55 -4.17
C ALA A 118 -1.00 -12.85 -3.41
N VAL A 119 -0.20 -12.78 -2.34
CA VAL A 119 -0.03 -13.88 -1.38
C VAL A 119 -0.58 -13.43 -0.04
N LEU A 120 -1.34 -14.32 0.59
CA LEU A 120 -1.98 -14.13 1.89
C LEU A 120 -1.63 -15.35 2.76
N ILE A 121 -0.69 -15.21 3.68
CA ILE A 121 -0.23 -16.29 4.55
C ILE A 121 -0.98 -16.18 5.88
N GLY A 122 -1.63 -17.27 6.30
CA GLY A 122 -2.32 -17.30 7.61
C GLY A 122 -3.58 -16.42 7.71
N GLU A 123 -4.03 -15.84 6.60
CA GLU A 123 -5.17 -14.92 6.56
C GLU A 123 -6.54 -15.60 6.64
N LEU A 124 -7.56 -14.81 7.00
CA LEU A 124 -8.93 -15.27 7.09
C LEU A 124 -9.60 -15.36 5.70
N GLN A 125 -10.61 -16.22 5.60
CA GLN A 125 -11.40 -16.39 4.38
C GLN A 125 -12.06 -15.07 3.90
N GLU A 126 -12.40 -14.17 4.82
CA GLU A 126 -12.93 -12.85 4.48
C GLU A 126 -11.93 -12.03 3.65
N THR A 127 -10.64 -12.05 4.01
CA THR A 127 -9.55 -11.38 3.28
C THR A 127 -9.40 -11.96 1.86
N GLU A 128 -9.54 -13.27 1.72
CA GLU A 128 -9.48 -13.98 0.43
C GLU A 128 -10.64 -13.62 -0.50
N GLU A 129 -11.86 -13.52 0.04
CA GLU A 129 -13.05 -13.14 -0.70
C GLU A 129 -12.94 -11.70 -1.22
N VAL A 130 -12.40 -10.80 -0.39
CA VAL A 130 -12.10 -9.42 -0.78
C VAL A 130 -11.06 -9.35 -1.89
N ALA A 131 -9.97 -10.12 -1.79
CA ALA A 131 -8.94 -10.18 -2.83
C ALA A 131 -9.51 -10.65 -4.18
N ASN A 132 -10.33 -11.70 -4.17
CA ASN A 132 -10.99 -12.23 -5.36
C ASN A 132 -11.97 -11.20 -5.95
N ALA A 133 -12.76 -10.53 -5.10
CA ALA A 133 -13.68 -9.47 -5.53
C ALA A 133 -12.96 -8.28 -6.18
N ALA A 134 -11.75 -7.97 -5.71
CA ALA A 134 -10.86 -6.95 -6.29
C ALA A 134 -10.13 -7.41 -7.57
N GLY A 135 -10.34 -8.65 -8.02
CA GLY A 135 -9.76 -9.20 -9.23
C GLY A 135 -8.32 -9.70 -9.08
N PHE A 136 -7.83 -9.85 -7.84
CA PHE A 136 -6.53 -10.46 -7.58
C PHE A 136 -6.62 -11.99 -7.67
N ARG A 137 -5.62 -12.60 -8.31
CA ARG A 137 -5.31 -14.01 -8.09
C ARG A 137 -4.57 -14.12 -6.77
N PHE A 138 -5.18 -14.72 -5.78
CA PHE A 138 -4.55 -14.87 -4.49
C PHE A 138 -4.01 -16.29 -4.25
N PHE A 139 -2.97 -16.39 -3.44
CA PHE A 139 -2.34 -17.64 -3.04
C PHE A 139 -2.20 -17.69 -1.52
N ARG A 140 -2.42 -18.86 -0.92
CA ARG A 140 -2.34 -19.04 0.54
C ARG A 140 -0.93 -19.37 1.03
N SER A 141 -0.04 -19.68 0.09
CA SER A 141 1.34 -20.02 0.35
C SER A 141 2.23 -19.51 -0.77
N VAL A 142 3.49 -19.27 -0.44
CA VAL A 142 4.54 -18.93 -1.40
C VAL A 142 4.75 -20.07 -2.41
N ASP A 143 4.58 -21.33 -1.99
CA ASP A 143 4.75 -22.49 -2.86
C ASP A 143 3.68 -22.55 -3.96
N ASP A 144 2.43 -22.23 -3.64
CA ASP A 144 1.34 -22.18 -4.64
C ASP A 144 1.61 -21.08 -5.68
N LEU A 145 2.13 -19.93 -5.25
CA LEU A 145 2.55 -18.87 -6.17
C LEU A 145 3.70 -19.37 -7.07
N LYS A 146 4.74 -20.00 -6.51
CA LYS A 146 5.89 -20.51 -7.27
C LYS A 146 5.43 -21.52 -8.33
N ALA A 147 4.52 -22.42 -7.98
CA ALA A 147 3.93 -23.38 -8.92
C ALA A 147 3.21 -22.66 -10.08
N TYR A 148 2.36 -21.69 -9.77
CA TYR A 148 1.70 -20.87 -10.79
C TYR A 148 2.68 -20.13 -11.70
N VAL A 149 3.74 -19.54 -11.13
CA VAL A 149 4.76 -18.84 -11.92
C VAL A 149 5.46 -19.80 -12.88
N VAL A 150 5.83 -21.00 -12.42
CA VAL A 150 6.48 -22.00 -13.27
C VAL A 150 5.53 -22.50 -14.36
N GLU A 151 4.27 -22.78 -14.05
CA GLU A 151 3.33 -23.42 -14.97
C GLU A 151 2.66 -22.46 -15.97
N GLU A 152 2.29 -21.25 -15.54
CA GLU A 152 1.52 -20.32 -16.35
C GLU A 152 2.35 -19.11 -16.83
N ILE A 153 3.28 -18.60 -16.01
CA ILE A 153 4.04 -17.37 -16.31
C ILE A 153 5.32 -17.65 -17.12
N LEU A 154 6.11 -18.65 -16.73
CA LEU A 154 7.39 -18.96 -17.39
C LEU A 154 7.21 -19.85 -18.64
N VAL A 155 6.14 -20.66 -18.70
CA VAL A 155 5.81 -21.44 -19.90
C VAL A 155 5.30 -20.55 -21.04
N SER A 156 4.66 -19.41 -20.72
CA SER A 156 4.18 -18.47 -21.73
C SER A 156 5.30 -17.68 -22.43
N GLU A 157 6.53 -17.67 -21.91
CA GLU A 157 7.72 -17.16 -22.62
C GLU A 157 8.18 -18.06 -23.79
N GLY A 158 7.61 -19.26 -23.95
CA GLY A 158 8.02 -20.24 -24.95
C GLY A 158 7.30 -20.17 -26.31
N VAL A 159 6.38 -19.23 -26.55
CA VAL A 159 5.62 -19.16 -27.80
C VAL A 159 5.54 -17.73 -28.36
N ALA A 160 6.60 -17.29 -29.04
CA ALA A 160 6.55 -16.29 -30.10
C ALA A 160 7.76 -16.42 -31.04
#